data_AF-A0A357R1T6-F1
#
_entry.id   AF-A0A357R1T6-F1
#
_cell.length_a   1.000
_cell.length_b   1.000
_cell.length_c   1.000
_cell.angle_alpha   90.00
_cell.angle_beta   90.00
_cell.angle_gamma   90.00
#
_symmetry.space_group_name_H-M   'P 1'
#
loop_
_entity.id
_entity.type
_entity.pdbx_description
1 polymer ?
#
loop_
_entity_poly.entity_id
_entity_poly.type
_entity_poly.pdbx_seq_one_letter_code
_entity_poly.pdbx_strand_id
1 'polypeptide(L)'
;MDISILNPNYFSLNCKFIKPDMTYEDYLVDVINGSMFFRSKCHHLEQYHLTNGQSNGENDVVSSQYCMDFKLLVDQATMKAMNKNKPEVDYSKMGQGLIVVKTKQSPTPVPFNNILLDLMEVKPKEIQLKTVSDTVKSLLKNLKKDRNIFIYYPYEFSSKSDLPPTSFERILNASLSTMMQYRASEQPKRDTYICIKANTWFLMYEWVKNSFMYRDKVREILCGNYIDVKLYSVY
;
A
#
# COMPACT_ATOMS: atom_id res chain seq x y z
N MET A 1 19.37 7.55 -15.52
CA MET A 1 18.43 8.17 -14.57
C MET A 1 18.62 7.43 -13.27
N ASP A 2 19.18 8.07 -12.25
CA ASP A 2 19.39 7.42 -10.96
C ASP A 2 18.05 7.36 -10.22
N ILE A 3 17.57 6.14 -10.00
CA ILE A 3 16.34 5.86 -9.25
C ILE A 3 16.77 5.17 -7.97
N SER A 4 16.44 5.76 -6.84
CA SER A 4 16.60 5.16 -5.53
C SER A 4 15.28 4.56 -5.08
N ILE A 5 15.31 3.31 -4.63
CA ILE A 5 14.17 2.67 -3.99
C ILE A 5 14.41 2.76 -2.48
N LEU A 6 13.56 3.52 -1.80
CA LEU A 6 13.61 3.66 -0.35
C LEU A 6 12.85 2.50 0.29
N ASN A 7 13.50 1.87 1.27
CA ASN A 7 12.87 0.81 2.05
C ASN A 7 11.63 1.34 2.79
N PRO A 8 10.63 0.49 3.04
CA PRO A 8 9.47 0.89 3.82
C PRO A 8 9.91 1.32 5.22
N ASN A 9 9.36 2.44 5.70
CA ASN A 9 9.55 2.89 7.07
C ASN A 9 8.30 2.56 7.91
N TYR A 10 8.36 2.82 9.22
CA TYR A 10 7.19 2.56 10.08
C TYR A 10 5.96 3.36 9.66
N PHE A 11 6.17 4.52 9.08
CA PHE A 11 5.11 5.32 8.53
C PHE A 11 4.40 4.61 7.37
N SER A 12 5.12 4.06 6.40
CA SER A 12 4.50 3.41 5.24
C SER A 12 3.90 2.03 5.53
N LEU A 13 4.25 1.41 6.68
CA LEU A 13 3.78 0.07 7.05
C LEU A 13 2.81 0.04 8.23
N ASN A 14 3.01 0.88 9.24
CA ASN A 14 2.23 0.87 10.47
C ASN A 14 2.36 2.19 11.27
N CYS A 15 1.60 3.22 10.85
CA CYS A 15 1.57 4.53 11.50
C CYS A 15 1.21 4.49 12.99
N LYS A 16 0.59 3.40 13.49
CA LYS A 16 0.15 3.27 14.89
C LYS A 16 1.29 3.44 15.90
N PHE A 17 2.53 3.29 15.45
CA PHE A 17 3.69 3.49 16.31
C PHE A 17 4.06 4.96 16.48
N ILE A 18 3.73 5.82 15.50
CA ILE A 18 4.00 7.26 15.51
C ILE A 18 2.77 8.04 15.97
N LYS A 19 1.57 7.57 15.61
CA LYS A 19 0.27 8.12 16.02
C LYS A 19 -0.69 6.95 16.29
N PRO A 20 -1.06 6.66 17.55
CA PRO A 20 -1.72 5.40 17.94
C PRO A 20 -3.03 5.10 17.21
N ASP A 21 -3.78 6.16 16.89
CA ASP A 21 -5.09 6.07 16.27
C ASP A 21 -5.05 6.10 14.74
N MET A 22 -3.86 5.88 14.15
CA MET A 22 -3.65 6.04 12.73
C MET A 22 -2.94 4.86 12.10
N THR A 23 -3.32 4.55 10.88
CA THR A 23 -2.77 3.49 10.04
C THR A 23 -2.37 4.05 8.68
N TYR A 24 -1.85 3.18 7.83
CA TYR A 24 -1.62 3.57 6.44
C TYR A 24 -2.93 3.85 5.69
N GLU A 25 -4.04 3.26 6.14
CA GLU A 25 -5.35 3.38 5.51
C GLU A 25 -5.89 4.80 5.62
N ASP A 26 -5.57 5.50 6.71
CA ASP A 26 -5.94 6.91 6.93
C ASP A 26 -5.36 7.84 5.87
N TYR A 27 -4.11 7.64 5.45
CA TYR A 27 -3.60 8.46 4.35
C TYR A 27 -3.99 7.92 2.98
N LEU A 28 -4.27 6.62 2.83
CA LEU A 28 -4.78 6.10 1.57
C LEU A 28 -6.19 6.63 1.28
N VAL A 29 -7.03 6.86 2.30
CA VAL A 29 -8.34 7.48 2.09
C VAL A 29 -8.21 8.90 1.51
N ASP A 30 -7.19 9.66 1.93
CA ASP A 30 -6.89 10.96 1.35
C ASP A 30 -6.46 10.83 -0.12
N VAL A 31 -5.64 9.82 -0.44
CA VAL A 31 -5.22 9.54 -1.83
C VAL A 31 -6.44 9.21 -2.69
N ILE A 32 -7.36 8.36 -2.22
CA ILE A 32 -8.59 8.03 -2.94
C ILE A 32 -9.45 9.29 -3.14
N ASN A 33 -9.67 10.07 -2.08
CA ASN A 33 -10.48 11.30 -2.14
C ASN A 33 -9.83 12.43 -2.94
N GLY A 34 -8.50 12.42 -3.10
CA GLY A 34 -7.76 13.33 -3.96
C GLY A 34 -7.79 12.93 -5.45
N SER A 35 -8.16 11.69 -5.76
CA SER A 35 -8.17 11.17 -7.12
C SER A 35 -9.45 11.51 -7.86
N MET A 36 -9.33 12.12 -9.03
CA MET A 36 -10.47 12.36 -9.92
C MET A 36 -11.05 11.06 -10.47
N PHE A 37 -10.20 10.05 -10.69
CA PHE A 37 -10.63 8.73 -11.11
C PHE A 37 -11.56 8.08 -10.08
N PHE A 38 -11.18 8.04 -8.80
CA PHE A 38 -12.03 7.45 -7.77
C PHE A 38 -13.26 8.31 -7.46
N ARG A 39 -13.15 9.65 -7.50
CA ARG A 39 -14.33 10.54 -7.41
C ARG A 39 -15.39 10.27 -8.47
N SER A 40 -15.01 9.77 -9.65
CA SER A 40 -15.97 9.41 -10.69
C SER A 40 -16.76 8.12 -10.39
N LYS A 41 -16.36 7.35 -9.36
CA LYS A 41 -17.01 6.10 -8.94
C LYS A 41 -17.98 6.29 -7.76
N CYS A 42 -18.14 7.50 -7.24
CA CYS A 42 -19.09 7.83 -6.18
C CYS A 42 -20.06 8.94 -6.62
N HIS A 43 -21.09 9.19 -5.80
CA HIS A 43 -22.02 10.28 -6.08
C HIS A 43 -21.33 11.65 -6.02
N HIS A 44 -21.90 12.62 -6.72
CA HIS A 44 -21.37 13.99 -6.75
C HIS A 44 -21.20 14.54 -5.31
N LEU A 45 -20.00 15.06 -5.01
CA LEU A 45 -19.59 15.59 -3.69
C LEU A 45 -19.46 14.57 -2.56
N GLU A 46 -19.75 13.29 -2.80
CA GLU A 46 -19.52 12.24 -1.83
C GLU A 46 -18.01 11.96 -1.67
N GLN A 47 -17.60 11.65 -0.44
CA GLN A 47 -16.25 11.22 -0.12
C GLN A 47 -16.24 9.78 0.38
N TYR A 48 -15.14 9.10 0.07
CA TYR A 48 -14.82 7.84 0.71
C TYR A 48 -14.46 8.06 2.17
N HIS A 49 -14.90 7.16 3.03
CA HIS A 49 -14.56 7.15 4.45
C HIS A 49 -14.15 5.76 4.90
N LEU A 50 -13.32 5.71 5.94
CA LEU A 50 -12.95 4.45 6.59
C LEU A 50 -14.12 3.92 7.43
N THR A 51 -14.23 2.60 7.52
CA THR A 51 -15.21 1.96 8.41
C THR A 51 -14.62 1.83 9.82
N ASN A 52 -15.27 2.47 10.80
CA ASN A 52 -14.84 2.43 12.19
C ASN A 52 -15.32 1.14 12.86
N GLY A 53 -14.48 0.11 12.82
CA GLY A 53 -14.75 -1.16 13.50
C GLY A 53 -14.27 -2.33 12.66
N GLN A 54 -13.15 -2.94 13.05
CA GLN A 54 -12.62 -4.15 12.42
C GLN A 54 -13.46 -5.38 12.79
N SER A 55 -14.78 -5.33 12.55
CA SER A 55 -15.64 -6.50 12.50
C SER A 55 -15.15 -7.36 11.35
N ASN A 56 -14.89 -8.65 11.63
CA ASN A 56 -14.38 -9.60 10.64
C ASN A 56 -15.24 -9.59 9.37
N GLY A 57 -14.75 -8.92 8.32
CA GLY A 57 -15.39 -8.91 7.00
C GLY A 57 -16.05 -7.60 6.57
N GLU A 58 -15.70 -6.43 7.09
CA GLU A 58 -16.09 -5.15 6.47
C GLU A 58 -15.03 -4.63 5.47
N ASN A 59 -15.43 -3.79 4.51
CA ASN A 59 -14.48 -3.17 3.58
C ASN A 59 -13.79 -2.03 4.30
N ASP A 60 -12.48 -1.88 4.10
CA ASP A 60 -11.69 -0.85 4.80
C ASP A 60 -12.16 0.57 4.41
N VAL A 61 -12.53 0.79 3.15
CA VAL A 61 -12.97 2.09 2.63
C VAL A 61 -14.28 1.99 1.84
N VAL A 62 -15.23 2.88 2.13
CA VAL A 62 -16.57 2.85 1.56
C VAL A 62 -17.06 4.23 1.11
N SER A 63 -17.89 4.19 0.08
CA SER A 63 -18.84 5.22 -0.34
C SER A 63 -20.18 4.51 -0.57
N SER A 64 -21.25 5.26 -0.82
CA SER A 64 -22.57 4.71 -1.11
C SER A 64 -22.62 3.83 -2.36
N GLN A 65 -21.74 4.07 -3.34
CA GLN A 65 -21.74 3.35 -4.63
C GLN A 65 -20.58 2.36 -4.78
N TYR A 66 -19.50 2.56 -4.03
CA TYR A 66 -18.27 1.84 -4.26
C TYR A 66 -17.49 1.61 -2.96
N CYS A 67 -17.03 0.38 -2.76
CA CYS A 67 -16.27 -0.03 -1.60
C CYS A 67 -15.03 -0.81 -2.03
N MET A 68 -13.97 -0.73 -1.21
CA MET A 68 -12.70 -1.42 -1.45
C MET A 68 -12.07 -1.87 -0.13
N ASP A 69 -11.20 -2.86 -0.24
CA ASP A 69 -10.37 -3.40 0.82
C ASP A 69 -8.92 -2.99 0.55
N PHE A 70 -8.28 -2.32 1.52
CA PHE A 70 -6.88 -1.93 1.44
C PHE A 70 -5.96 -3.10 1.77
N LYS A 71 -4.88 -3.27 0.99
CA LYS A 71 -3.90 -4.34 1.23
C LYS A 71 -2.48 -3.88 1.03
N LEU A 72 -1.61 -4.17 2.00
CA LEU A 72 -0.18 -3.93 1.87
C LEU A 72 0.50 -5.00 1.01
N LEU A 73 1.33 -4.56 0.07
CA LEU A 73 2.20 -5.42 -0.72
C LEU A 73 3.63 -5.36 -0.19
N VAL A 74 3.89 -6.16 0.84
CA VAL A 74 5.19 -6.26 1.51
C VAL A 74 5.41 -7.71 1.92
N ASP A 75 6.66 -8.17 1.87
CA ASP A 75 6.97 -9.53 2.24
C ASP A 75 6.91 -9.76 3.76
N GLN A 76 6.65 -11.01 4.16
CA GLN A 76 6.49 -11.35 5.57
C GLN A 76 7.79 -11.19 6.38
N ALA A 77 8.97 -11.31 5.76
CA ALA A 77 10.23 -11.20 6.47
C ALA A 77 10.52 -9.73 6.83
N THR A 78 10.28 -8.80 5.91
CA THR A 78 10.30 -7.36 6.14
C THR A 78 9.33 -6.97 7.25
N MET A 79 8.07 -7.42 7.18
CA MET A 79 7.08 -7.15 8.24
C MET A 79 7.51 -7.68 9.61
N LYS A 80 8.09 -8.90 9.67
CA LYS A 80 8.60 -9.47 10.92
C LYS A 80 9.79 -8.68 11.47
N ALA A 81 10.73 -8.29 10.62
CA ALA A 81 11.89 -7.49 11.02
C ALA A 81 11.47 -6.12 11.55
N MET A 82 10.58 -5.43 10.82
CA MET A 82 10.01 -4.14 11.24
C MET A 82 9.27 -4.28 12.57
N ASN A 83 8.41 -5.29 12.75
CA ASN A 83 7.75 -5.52 14.04
C ASN A 83 8.72 -5.74 15.20
N LYS A 84 9.84 -6.46 14.98
CA LYS A 84 10.88 -6.67 16.01
C LYS A 84 11.66 -5.40 16.36
N ASN A 85 11.72 -4.47 15.43
CA ASN A 85 12.43 -3.20 15.54
C ASN A 85 11.54 -2.05 15.99
N LYS A 86 10.26 -2.33 16.28
CA LYS A 86 9.25 -1.35 16.66
C LYS A 86 9.82 -0.38 17.71
N PRO A 87 9.77 0.94 17.48
CA PRO A 87 10.24 1.91 18.45
C PRO A 87 9.31 1.98 19.68
N GLU A 88 9.87 2.33 20.83
CA GLU A 88 9.11 2.76 22.00
C GLU A 88 8.78 4.24 21.83
N VAL A 89 7.51 4.61 21.96
CA VAL A 89 7.08 6.01 21.83
C VAL A 89 6.38 6.45 23.10
N ASP A 90 6.87 7.54 23.68
CA ASP A 90 6.34 8.18 24.88
C ASP A 90 5.61 9.48 24.50
N TYR A 91 4.29 9.46 24.73
CA TYR A 91 3.37 10.56 24.47
C TYR A 91 3.11 11.45 25.70
N SER A 92 3.75 11.18 26.85
CA SER A 92 3.50 11.90 28.11
C SER A 92 3.74 13.41 28.01
N LYS A 93 4.58 13.85 27.06
CA LYS A 93 4.90 15.26 26.81
C LYS A 93 4.22 15.85 25.57
N MET A 94 3.26 15.15 24.97
CA MET A 94 2.58 15.60 23.76
C MET A 94 1.88 16.96 23.96
N GLY A 95 1.31 17.22 25.14
CA GLY A 95 0.72 18.51 25.50
C GLY A 95 1.71 19.68 25.54
N GLN A 96 3.01 19.41 25.53
CA GLN A 96 4.10 20.40 25.41
C GLN A 96 4.65 20.47 23.97
N GLY A 97 4.04 19.77 23.02
CA GLY A 97 4.51 19.66 21.65
C GLY A 97 5.70 18.70 21.47
N LEU A 98 5.97 17.81 22.42
CA LEU A 98 7.10 16.87 22.37
C LEU A 98 6.63 15.41 22.33
N ILE A 99 7.21 14.63 21.42
CA ILE A 99 7.06 13.17 21.35
C ILE A 99 8.45 12.57 21.49
N VAL A 100 8.64 11.67 22.45
CA VAL A 100 9.94 11.01 22.66
C VAL A 100 9.90 9.64 22.01
N VAL A 101 10.79 9.41 21.06
CA VAL A 101 10.93 8.13 20.37
C VAL A 101 12.25 7.48 20.77
N LYS A 102 12.19 6.27 21.29
CA LYS A 102 13.34 5.47 21.66
C LYS A 102 13.48 4.30 20.71
N THR A 103 14.52 4.36 19.88
CA THR A 103 14.87 3.28 18.96
C THR A 103 15.65 2.18 19.66
N LYS A 104 15.61 1.00 19.06
CA LYS A 104 16.35 -0.16 19.53
C LYS A 104 17.84 0.06 19.26
N GLN A 105 18.68 -0.08 20.29
CA GLN A 105 20.15 0.10 20.16
C GLN A 105 20.78 -0.87 19.16
N SER A 106 20.24 -2.08 19.06
CA SER A 106 20.68 -3.11 18.11
C SER A 106 19.49 -3.59 17.27
N PRO A 107 19.16 -2.91 16.16
CA PRO A 107 18.04 -3.30 15.31
C PRO A 107 18.34 -4.63 14.58
N THR A 108 17.30 -5.45 14.42
CA THR A 108 17.32 -6.60 13.51
C THR A 108 17.47 -6.09 12.08
N PRO A 109 18.38 -6.63 11.25
CA PRO A 109 18.48 -6.22 9.85
C PRO A 109 17.13 -6.41 9.13
N VAL A 110 16.67 -5.37 8.44
CA VAL A 110 15.50 -5.45 7.55
C VAL A 110 16.00 -5.99 6.21
N PRO A 111 15.44 -7.10 5.69
CA PRO A 111 15.86 -7.64 4.41
C PRO A 111 15.66 -6.58 3.31
N PHE A 112 16.66 -6.45 2.43
CA PHE A 112 16.49 -5.69 1.20
C PHE A 112 15.78 -6.56 0.14
N ASN A 113 14.65 -7.17 0.53
CA ASN A 113 13.84 -7.96 -0.38
C ASN A 113 12.79 -7.05 -1.02
N ASN A 114 12.74 -7.08 -2.35
CA ASN A 114 11.66 -6.47 -3.09
C ASN A 114 10.68 -7.57 -3.50
N ILE A 115 9.51 -7.61 -2.84
CA ILE A 115 8.44 -8.58 -3.12
C ILE A 115 8.05 -8.62 -4.61
N LEU A 116 8.23 -7.54 -5.36
CA LEU A 116 7.95 -7.53 -6.81
C LEU A 116 8.88 -8.46 -7.60
N LEU A 117 10.11 -8.68 -7.15
CA LEU A 117 11.03 -9.64 -7.77
C LEU A 117 10.56 -11.07 -7.49
N ASP A 118 10.23 -11.38 -6.24
CA ASP A 118 9.70 -12.69 -5.85
C ASP A 118 8.43 -13.03 -6.65
N LEU A 119 7.55 -12.05 -6.86
CA LEU A 119 6.29 -12.25 -7.57
C LEU A 119 6.47 -12.40 -9.09
N MET A 120 7.50 -11.77 -9.66
CA MET A 120 7.86 -11.90 -11.07
C MET A 120 8.26 -13.34 -11.44
N GLU A 121 8.84 -14.08 -10.49
CA GLU A 121 9.29 -15.47 -10.71
C GLU A 121 8.16 -16.50 -10.61
N VAL A 122 7.01 -16.12 -10.02
CA VAL A 122 5.90 -17.06 -9.79
C VAL A 122 5.21 -17.47 -11.09
N LYS A 123 5.15 -18.78 -11.33
CA LYS A 123 4.49 -19.38 -12.49
C LYS A 123 3.06 -19.85 -12.15
N PRO A 124 2.13 -19.83 -13.13
CA PRO A 124 0.75 -20.30 -12.92
C PRO A 124 0.65 -21.72 -12.35
N LYS A 125 1.54 -22.63 -12.79
CA LYS A 125 1.57 -24.03 -12.32
C LYS A 125 1.88 -24.14 -10.83
N GLU A 126 2.72 -23.25 -10.28
CA GLU A 126 3.08 -23.28 -8.86
C GLU A 126 1.91 -22.83 -7.98
N ILE A 127 1.10 -21.88 -8.47
CA ILE A 127 -0.15 -21.48 -7.82
C ILE A 127 -1.13 -22.65 -7.78
N GLN A 128 -1.31 -23.34 -8.90
CA GLN A 128 -2.20 -24.50 -9.02
C GLN A 128 -1.78 -25.66 -8.10
N LEU A 129 -0.48 -25.95 -8.05
CA LEU A 129 0.09 -26.99 -7.19
C LEU A 129 0.28 -26.55 -5.73
N LYS A 130 -0.01 -25.28 -5.40
CA LYS A 130 0.19 -24.68 -4.07
C LYS A 130 1.63 -24.77 -3.55
N THR A 131 2.62 -24.77 -4.44
CA THR A 131 4.06 -24.88 -4.13
C THR A 131 4.76 -23.53 -3.98
N VAL A 132 4.01 -22.43 -4.00
CA VAL A 132 4.54 -21.06 -3.82
C VAL A 132 4.94 -20.76 -2.36
N SER A 133 5.71 -19.69 -2.15
CA SER A 133 6.13 -19.24 -0.82
C SER A 133 4.94 -18.80 0.05
N ASP A 134 5.13 -18.76 1.38
CA ASP A 134 4.06 -18.36 2.31
C ASP A 134 3.61 -16.90 2.14
N THR A 135 4.51 -16.02 1.72
CA THR A 135 4.18 -14.64 1.30
C THR A 135 3.18 -14.66 0.15
N VAL A 136 3.45 -15.46 -0.89
CA VAL A 136 2.56 -15.59 -2.06
C VAL A 136 1.23 -16.25 -1.66
N LYS A 137 1.24 -17.30 -0.82
CA LYS A 137 -0.01 -17.90 -0.31
C LYS A 137 -0.88 -16.88 0.42
N SER A 138 -0.27 -16.03 1.26
CA SER A 138 -0.97 -14.97 1.97
C SER A 138 -1.57 -13.94 1.02
N LEU A 139 -0.83 -13.53 -0.02
CA LEU A 139 -1.33 -12.63 -1.05
C LEU A 139 -2.51 -13.25 -1.80
N LEU A 140 -2.37 -14.49 -2.30
CA LEU A 140 -3.43 -15.21 -3.01
C LEU A 140 -4.71 -15.33 -2.18
N LYS A 141 -4.59 -15.59 -0.87
CA LYS A 141 -5.73 -15.63 0.06
C LYS A 141 -6.50 -14.29 0.09
N ASN A 142 -5.79 -13.16 0.06
CA ASN A 142 -6.42 -11.84 -0.03
C ASN A 142 -7.05 -11.61 -1.41
N LEU A 143 -6.34 -11.98 -2.48
CA LEU A 143 -6.83 -11.82 -3.86
C LEU A 143 -8.08 -12.65 -4.18
N LYS A 144 -8.29 -13.77 -3.48
CA LYS A 144 -9.50 -14.60 -3.55
C LYS A 144 -10.76 -13.95 -2.98
N LYS A 145 -10.66 -12.88 -2.19
CA LYS A 145 -11.82 -12.26 -1.54
C LYS A 145 -12.72 -11.55 -2.56
N ASP A 146 -14.04 -11.74 -2.43
CA ASP A 146 -15.07 -11.12 -3.26
C ASP A 146 -15.30 -9.63 -2.90
N ARG A 147 -14.27 -8.81 -3.13
CA ARG A 147 -14.25 -7.37 -2.86
C ARG A 147 -13.37 -6.69 -3.89
N ASN A 148 -13.60 -5.41 -4.15
CA ASN A 148 -12.60 -4.62 -4.85
C ASN A 148 -11.38 -4.45 -3.93
N ILE A 149 -10.17 -4.53 -4.48
CA ILE A 149 -8.94 -4.45 -3.68
C ILE A 149 -8.12 -3.26 -4.15
N PHE A 150 -7.62 -2.49 -3.19
CA PHE A 150 -6.64 -1.44 -3.42
C PHE A 150 -5.33 -1.79 -2.72
N ILE A 151 -4.35 -2.20 -3.52
CA ILE A 151 -3.05 -2.66 -3.04
C ILE A 151 -2.12 -1.45 -2.90
N TYR A 152 -1.52 -1.24 -1.73
CA TYR A 152 -0.49 -0.24 -1.51
C TYR A 152 0.89 -0.91 -1.47
N TYR A 153 1.79 -0.44 -2.34
CA TYR A 153 3.19 -0.85 -2.35
C TYR A 153 4.02 0.17 -1.54
N PRO A 154 4.48 -0.20 -0.33
CA PRO A 154 4.99 0.76 0.67
C PRO A 154 6.47 1.13 0.49
N TYR A 155 7.05 0.88 -0.68
CA TYR A 155 8.40 1.28 -1.05
C TYR A 155 8.30 2.55 -1.90
N GLU A 156 9.12 3.56 -1.58
CA GLU A 156 9.09 4.84 -2.28
C GLU A 156 10.16 4.91 -3.37
N PHE A 157 9.77 5.32 -4.56
CA PHE A 157 10.71 5.58 -5.65
C PHE A 157 11.10 7.06 -5.65
N SER A 158 12.40 7.34 -5.58
CA SER A 158 12.93 8.70 -5.58
C SER A 158 13.89 8.90 -6.74
N SER A 159 13.75 10.01 -7.46
CA SER A 159 14.69 10.45 -8.49
C SER A 159 14.75 11.97 -8.57
N LYS A 160 15.83 12.50 -9.14
CA LYS A 160 16.00 13.95 -9.37
C LYS A 160 14.98 14.53 -10.34
N SER A 161 14.43 13.70 -11.22
CA SER A 161 13.40 14.05 -12.18
C SER A 161 12.11 13.28 -11.92
N ASP A 162 10.99 13.82 -12.39
CA ASP A 162 9.72 13.10 -12.35
C ASP A 162 9.82 11.76 -13.09
N LEU A 163 9.36 10.71 -12.43
CA LEU A 163 9.32 9.36 -12.99
C LEU A 163 8.04 9.20 -13.81
N PRO A 164 8.13 8.83 -15.10
CA PRO A 164 6.95 8.69 -15.93
C PRO A 164 6.10 7.49 -15.45
N PRO A 165 4.77 7.64 -15.31
CA PRO A 165 3.90 6.55 -14.85
C PRO A 165 4.01 5.27 -15.67
N THR A 166 4.26 5.39 -16.98
CA THR A 166 4.41 4.24 -17.90
C THR A 166 5.58 3.33 -17.53
N SER A 167 6.62 3.83 -16.86
CA SER A 167 7.73 3.00 -16.37
C SER A 167 7.26 1.99 -15.32
N PHE A 168 6.31 2.39 -14.47
CA PHE A 168 5.78 1.51 -13.43
C PHE A 168 4.77 0.51 -13.99
N GLU A 169 4.01 0.84 -15.04
CA GLU A 169 3.16 -0.14 -15.73
C GLU A 169 3.96 -1.37 -16.16
N ARG A 170 5.14 -1.17 -16.75
CA ARG A 170 6.02 -2.27 -17.18
C ARG A 170 6.45 -3.16 -16.02
N ILE A 171 6.88 -2.54 -14.91
CA ILE A 171 7.33 -3.25 -13.71
C ILE A 171 6.16 -4.03 -13.10
N LEU A 172 5.01 -3.37 -12.92
CA LEU A 172 3.81 -3.97 -12.37
C LEU A 172 3.31 -5.15 -13.21
N ASN A 173 3.28 -4.99 -14.54
CA ASN A 173 2.88 -6.05 -15.44
C ASN A 173 3.87 -7.23 -15.42
N ALA A 174 5.18 -6.97 -15.38
CA ALA A 174 6.18 -8.03 -15.27
C ALA A 174 6.06 -8.80 -13.93
N SER A 175 5.83 -8.07 -12.84
CA SER A 175 5.87 -8.65 -11.49
C SER A 175 4.55 -9.26 -11.01
N LEU A 176 3.40 -8.78 -11.48
CA LEU A 176 2.11 -9.12 -10.88
C LEU A 176 1.12 -9.80 -11.83
N SER A 177 1.43 -9.92 -13.12
CA SER A 177 0.47 -10.49 -14.10
C SER A 177 -0.04 -11.87 -13.70
N THR A 178 0.83 -12.77 -13.22
CA THR A 178 0.41 -14.10 -12.77
C THR A 178 -0.61 -14.01 -11.62
N MET A 179 -0.37 -13.14 -10.65
CA MET A 179 -1.27 -12.92 -9.51
C MET A 179 -2.61 -12.30 -9.93
N MET A 180 -2.58 -11.36 -10.87
CA MET A 180 -3.78 -10.67 -11.32
C MET A 180 -4.62 -11.52 -12.26
N GLN A 181 -4.01 -12.37 -13.10
CA GLN A 181 -4.73 -13.39 -13.88
C GLN A 181 -5.43 -14.37 -12.95
N TYR A 182 -4.72 -14.83 -11.93
CA TYR A 182 -5.29 -15.66 -10.88
C TYR A 182 -6.52 -15.00 -10.23
N ARG A 183 -6.39 -13.73 -9.81
CA ARG A 183 -7.52 -12.98 -9.25
C ARG A 183 -8.66 -12.79 -10.23
N ALA A 184 -8.39 -12.44 -11.48
CA ALA A 184 -9.40 -12.26 -12.51
C ALA A 184 -10.21 -13.55 -12.75
N SER A 185 -9.60 -14.72 -12.55
CA SER A 185 -10.30 -16.01 -12.63
C SER A 185 -11.19 -16.28 -11.42
N GLU A 186 -10.76 -15.89 -10.21
CA GLU A 186 -11.51 -16.15 -8.98
C GLU A 186 -12.59 -15.10 -8.73
N GLN A 187 -12.33 -13.83 -9.11
CA GLN A 187 -13.16 -12.66 -8.81
C GLN A 187 -13.32 -11.74 -10.05
N PRO A 188 -13.89 -12.24 -11.16
CA PRO A 188 -13.95 -11.52 -12.44
C PRO A 188 -14.75 -10.21 -12.42
N LYS A 189 -15.63 -10.02 -11.43
CA LYS A 189 -16.49 -8.85 -11.28
C LYS A 189 -15.94 -7.80 -10.30
N ARG A 190 -14.73 -8.01 -9.79
CA ARG A 190 -14.12 -7.15 -8.78
C ARG A 190 -12.90 -6.46 -9.33
N ASP A 191 -12.81 -5.17 -9.05
CA ASP A 191 -11.71 -4.36 -9.51
C ASP A 191 -10.47 -4.58 -8.64
N THR A 192 -9.30 -4.29 -9.22
CA THR A 192 -8.02 -4.35 -8.51
C THR A 192 -7.18 -3.16 -8.87
N TYR A 193 -6.73 -2.44 -7.85
CA TYR A 193 -5.89 -1.28 -7.98
C TYR A 193 -4.55 -1.51 -7.31
N ILE A 194 -3.53 -0.81 -7.78
CA ILE A 194 -2.26 -0.70 -7.07
C ILE A 194 -1.81 0.76 -7.00
N CYS A 195 -1.30 1.14 -5.84
CA CYS A 195 -0.78 2.45 -5.53
C CYS A 195 0.72 2.37 -5.23
N ILE A 196 1.48 3.21 -5.92
CA ILE A 196 2.92 3.37 -5.76
C ILE A 196 3.23 4.82 -5.38
N LYS A 197 4.14 5.01 -4.43
CA LYS A 197 4.69 6.33 -4.11
C LYS A 197 5.95 6.60 -4.95
N ALA A 198 5.92 7.65 -5.75
CA ALA A 198 7.05 8.09 -6.57
C ALA A 198 7.25 9.60 -6.44
N ASN A 199 8.43 10.03 -5.98
CA ASN A 199 8.72 11.43 -5.62
C ASN A 199 7.61 12.00 -4.72
N THR A 200 6.96 13.08 -5.12
CA THR A 200 5.85 13.73 -4.40
C THR A 200 4.46 13.22 -4.79
N TRP A 201 4.37 12.09 -5.52
CA TRP A 201 3.13 11.60 -6.11
C TRP A 201 2.77 10.19 -5.66
N PHE A 202 1.50 10.01 -5.33
CA PHE A 202 0.85 8.69 -5.30
C PHE A 202 0.32 8.39 -6.70
N LEU A 203 0.83 7.34 -7.33
CA LEU A 203 0.43 6.89 -8.66
C LEU A 203 -0.50 5.69 -8.53
N MET A 204 -1.63 5.72 -9.23
CA MET A 204 -2.66 4.66 -9.18
C MET A 204 -2.79 3.98 -10.52
N TYR A 205 -2.83 2.64 -10.48
CA TYR A 205 -2.99 1.78 -11.65
C TYR A 205 -4.15 0.82 -11.40
N GLU A 206 -4.88 0.47 -12.45
CA GLU A 206 -5.97 -0.50 -12.42
C GLU A 206 -5.63 -1.69 -13.31
N TRP A 207 -5.93 -2.90 -12.83
CA TRP A 207 -5.85 -4.09 -13.66
C TRP A 207 -7.07 -4.18 -14.59
N VAL A 208 -6.86 -3.97 -15.89
CA VAL A 208 -7.89 -4.08 -16.93
C VAL A 208 -7.33 -4.75 -18.17
N LYS A 209 -8.16 -5.58 -18.83
CA LYS A 209 -7.80 -6.26 -20.09
C LYS A 209 -6.43 -6.96 -20.03
N ASN A 210 -6.17 -7.67 -18.92
CA ASN A 210 -4.91 -8.38 -18.65
C ASN A 210 -3.65 -7.51 -18.55
N SER A 211 -3.79 -6.24 -18.16
CA SER A 211 -2.65 -5.37 -17.88
C SER A 211 -2.98 -4.32 -16.82
N PHE A 212 -1.98 -3.89 -16.05
CA PHE A 212 -2.05 -2.66 -15.28
C PHE A 212 -1.96 -1.46 -16.20
N MET A 213 -2.96 -0.58 -16.10
CA MET A 213 -3.02 0.70 -16.78
C MET A 213 -3.05 1.83 -15.76
N TYR A 214 -2.25 2.87 -16.00
CA TYR A 214 -2.26 4.09 -15.22
C TYR A 214 -3.65 4.75 -15.28
N ARG A 215 -4.14 5.19 -14.12
CA ARG A 215 -5.44 5.87 -13.98
C ARG A 215 -5.30 7.31 -13.55
N ASP A 216 -4.51 7.55 -12.52
CA ASP A 216 -4.45 8.88 -11.90
C ASP A 216 -3.21 9.04 -11.01
N LYS A 217 -2.96 10.27 -10.57
CA LYS A 217 -1.96 10.59 -9.56
C LYS A 217 -2.43 11.69 -8.61
N VAL A 218 -2.06 11.58 -7.34
CA VAL A 218 -2.37 12.56 -6.31
C VAL A 218 -1.07 13.08 -5.69
N ARG A 219 -0.95 14.41 -5.53
CA ARG A 219 0.21 15.00 -4.86
C ARG A 219 0.14 14.71 -3.36
N GLU A 220 1.27 14.39 -2.74
CA GLU A 220 1.35 14.15 -1.31
C GLU A 220 0.87 15.34 -0.46
N ILE A 221 0.98 16.59 -0.98
CA ILE A 221 0.50 17.80 -0.30
C ILE A 221 -1.03 17.85 -0.14
N LEU A 222 -1.77 17.03 -0.89
CA LEU A 222 -3.21 16.90 -0.78
C LEU A 222 -3.63 15.83 0.23
N CYS A 223 -2.66 15.11 0.80
CA CYS A 223 -2.88 14.04 1.76
C CYS A 223 -2.50 14.54 3.15
N GLY A 224 -3.41 15.22 3.84
CA GLY A 224 -3.16 15.80 5.16
C GLY A 224 -2.69 14.76 6.17
N ASN A 225 -3.30 13.57 6.16
CA ASN A 225 -2.90 12.45 6.99
C ASN A 225 -1.46 11.97 6.69
N TYR A 226 -1.06 11.98 5.41
CA TYR A 226 0.32 11.64 5.02
C TYR A 226 1.30 12.70 5.50
N ILE A 227 0.99 13.99 5.31
CA ILE A 227 1.85 15.10 5.70
C ILE A 227 2.06 15.11 7.20
N ASP A 228 0.99 14.97 7.98
CA ASP A 228 1.05 14.96 9.44
C ASP A 228 2.03 13.89 9.91
N VAL A 229 1.84 12.64 9.48
CA VAL A 229 2.71 11.55 9.95
C VAL A 229 4.12 11.66 9.37
N LYS A 230 4.30 12.17 8.16
CA LYS A 230 5.63 12.44 7.58
C LYS A 230 6.39 13.54 8.34
N LEU A 231 5.69 14.53 8.89
CA LEU A 231 6.29 15.55 9.76
C LEU A 231 6.73 14.96 11.10
N TYR A 232 5.98 13.99 11.63
CA TYR A 232 6.33 13.27 12.86
C TYR A 232 7.25 12.06 12.62
N SER A 233 7.51 11.67 11.38
CA SER A 233 8.46 10.62 11.04
C SER A 233 9.87 11.19 11.18
N VAL A 234 10.42 11.06 12.38
CA VAL A 234 11.84 11.35 12.67
C VAL A 234 12.79 10.29 12.03
N TYR A 235 12.25 9.43 11.14
CA TYR A 235 12.90 8.29 10.49
C TYR A 235 12.37 8.07 9.06
#